data_AF-A0A2S1JRR2-F1
#
_entry.id   AF-A0A2S1JRR2-F1
#
_cell.length_a   1.000
_cell.length_b   1.000
_cell.length_c   1.000
_cell.angle_alpha   90.00
_cell.angle_beta   90.00
_cell.angle_gamma   90.00
#
_symmetry.space_group_name_H-M   'P 1'
#
loop_
_entity.id
_entity.type
_entity.pdbx_description
1 polymer ?
#
loop_
_entity_poly.entity_id
_entity_poly.type
_entity_poly.pdbx_seq_one_letter_code
_entity_poly.pdbx_strand_id
1 'polypeptide(L)'
;MIRTIQSVILTSLLLAGNANAYVNCDGVVTNFQVNAEGTLQVTSEEIWGDDKGRKICSVEGGETGVGTSTCNAWLSIILSAKLSQTIVRVQYPDGVTCSTIPTWESATTPHMIDIR
;
A
#
# COMPACT_ATOMS: atom_id res chain seq x y z
N MET A 1 -27.49 8.18 -47.41
CA MET A 1 -27.56 8.35 -45.94
C MET A 1 -26.61 7.38 -45.21
N ILE A 2 -25.33 7.30 -45.59
CA ILE A 2 -24.33 6.37 -44.98
C ILE A 2 -22.98 7.10 -44.80
N ARG A 3 -23.01 8.38 -44.38
CA ARG A 3 -21.78 9.19 -44.23
C ARG A 3 -21.62 9.85 -42.85
N THR A 4 -22.62 9.76 -41.98
CA THR A 4 -22.60 10.38 -40.64
C THR A 4 -22.25 9.41 -39.51
N ILE A 5 -22.23 8.09 -39.77
CA ILE A 5 -21.95 7.07 -38.73
C ILE A 5 -20.45 6.95 -38.41
N GLN A 6 -19.57 7.23 -39.38
CA GLN A 6 -18.11 7.14 -39.17
C GLN A 6 -17.55 8.23 -38.24
N SER A 7 -18.23 9.38 -38.09
CA SER A 7 -17.76 10.47 -37.23
C SER A 7 -18.04 10.25 -35.74
N VAL A 8 -18.96 9.35 -35.37
CA VAL A 8 -19.34 9.12 -33.95
C VAL A 8 -18.33 8.21 -33.24
N ILE A 9 -17.69 7.28 -33.96
CA ILE A 9 -16.78 6.29 -33.38
C ILE A 9 -15.47 6.93 -32.92
N LEU A 10 -15.01 7.99 -33.59
CA LEU A 10 -13.73 8.63 -33.28
C LEU A 10 -13.77 9.50 -32.00
N THR A 11 -14.96 9.95 -31.58
CA THR A 11 -15.11 10.81 -30.39
C THR A 11 -15.23 10.01 -29.09
N SER A 12 -15.62 8.72 -29.16
CA SER A 12 -15.80 7.87 -27.97
C SER A 12 -14.49 7.32 -27.38
N LEU A 13 -13.37 7.35 -28.11
CA LEU A 13 -12.07 6.88 -27.60
C LEU A 13 -11.34 7.91 -26.72
N LEU A 14 -11.78 9.17 -26.70
CA LEU A 14 -11.10 10.25 -25.96
C LEU A 14 -11.53 10.38 -24.49
N LEU A 15 -12.42 9.49 -24.02
CA LEU A 15 -12.92 9.45 -22.65
C LEU A 15 -12.35 8.28 -21.83
N ALA A 16 -11.27 7.64 -22.30
CA ALA A 16 -10.50 6.71 -21.47
C ALA A 16 -9.78 7.52 -20.37
N GLY A 17 -10.50 7.83 -19.29
CA GLY A 17 -9.93 8.42 -18.09
C GLY A 17 -8.81 7.52 -17.55
N ASN A 18 -7.71 8.13 -17.12
CA ASN A 18 -6.66 7.41 -16.42
C ASN A 18 -7.25 6.83 -15.13
N ALA A 19 -7.52 5.52 -15.10
CA ALA A 19 -7.82 4.83 -13.87
C ALA A 19 -6.53 4.81 -13.05
N ASN A 20 -6.48 5.56 -11.93
CA ASN A 20 -5.39 5.40 -10.96
C ASN A 20 -5.56 4.05 -10.30
N ALA A 21 -4.68 3.11 -10.61
CA ALA A 21 -4.71 1.78 -10.03
C ALA A 21 -3.87 1.79 -8.75
N TYR A 22 -4.48 1.42 -7.63
CA TYR A 22 -3.69 1.13 -6.44
C TYR A 22 -2.87 -0.15 -6.64
N VAL A 23 -1.68 -0.16 -6.07
CA VAL A 23 -0.78 -1.32 -6.08
C VAL A 23 -1.03 -2.11 -4.81
N ASN A 24 -1.46 -3.37 -4.96
CA ASN A 24 -1.69 -4.27 -3.84
C ASN A 24 -0.50 -5.19 -3.66
N CYS A 25 0.10 -5.15 -2.47
CA CYS A 25 1.20 -6.01 -2.07
C CYS A 25 0.67 -6.99 -1.02
N ASP A 26 0.44 -8.23 -1.43
CA ASP A 26 -0.15 -9.28 -0.59
C ASP A 26 0.97 -10.24 -0.13
N GLY A 27 1.02 -10.58 1.15
CA GLY A 27 1.96 -11.59 1.66
C GLY A 27 1.89 -11.76 3.18
N VAL A 28 2.63 -12.75 3.70
CA VAL A 28 2.73 -12.98 5.14
C VAL A 28 3.77 -12.05 5.76
N VAL A 29 3.45 -11.49 6.93
CA VAL A 29 4.38 -10.65 7.69
C VAL A 29 5.50 -11.51 8.30
N THR A 30 6.75 -11.20 7.98
CA THR A 30 7.93 -11.88 8.56
C THR A 30 8.23 -11.35 9.96
N ASN A 31 8.25 -10.02 10.14
CA ASN A 31 8.44 -9.39 11.44
C ASN A 31 7.82 -7.98 11.48
N PHE A 32 7.57 -7.46 12.67
CA PHE A 32 7.22 -6.05 12.87
C PHE A 32 7.81 -5.54 14.18
N GLN A 33 8.04 -4.24 14.26
CA GLN A 33 8.55 -3.59 15.47
C GLN A 33 8.01 -2.17 15.60
N VAL A 34 7.92 -1.70 16.84
CA VAL A 34 7.71 -0.29 17.17
C VAL A 34 8.97 0.15 17.93
N ASN A 35 9.70 1.12 17.39
CA ASN A 35 10.90 1.65 18.04
C ASN A 35 10.55 2.66 19.15
N ALA A 36 11.57 3.16 19.86
CA ALA A 36 11.38 4.12 20.95
C ALA A 36 10.81 5.49 20.51
N GLU A 37 10.77 5.76 19.20
CA GLU A 37 10.18 6.97 18.61
C GLU A 37 8.74 6.73 18.13
N GLY A 38 8.16 5.57 18.47
CA GLY A 38 6.80 5.20 18.06
C GLY A 38 6.68 4.83 16.58
N THR A 39 7.78 4.60 15.85
CA THR A 39 7.72 4.25 14.43
C THR A 39 7.43 2.76 14.25
N LEU A 40 6.31 2.45 13.59
CA LEU A 40 5.97 1.10 13.15
C LEU A 40 6.74 0.73 11.89
N GLN A 41 7.49 -0.36 11.97
CA GLN A 41 8.25 -0.93 10.86
C GLN A 41 7.83 -2.38 10.65
N VAL A 42 7.73 -2.80 9.38
CA VAL A 42 7.31 -4.15 9.01
C VAL A 42 8.26 -4.72 7.97
N THR A 43 8.63 -5.98 8.13
CA THR A 43 9.47 -6.75 7.19
C THR A 43 8.68 -7.92 6.63
N SER A 44 8.75 -8.10 5.31
CA SER A 44 8.16 -9.24 4.60
C SER A 44 8.74 -9.36 3.19
N GLU A 45 9.41 -10.47 2.92
CA GLU A 45 9.90 -10.80 1.57
C GLU A 45 8.73 -11.11 0.63
N GLU A 46 7.64 -11.70 1.13
CA GLU A 46 6.46 -11.98 0.29
C GLU A 46 5.75 -10.70 -0.17
N ILE A 47 5.64 -9.70 0.71
CA ILE A 47 4.95 -8.43 0.39
C ILE A 47 5.81 -7.58 -0.54
N TRP A 48 7.11 -7.44 -0.29
CA TRP A 48 7.96 -6.47 -1.01
C TRP A 48 9.10 -7.07 -1.83
N GLY A 49 9.28 -8.40 -1.84
CA GLY A 49 10.37 -9.07 -2.55
C GLY A 49 11.75 -8.93 -1.89
N ASP A 50 11.84 -8.40 -0.67
CA ASP A 50 13.08 -8.31 0.12
C ASP A 50 12.81 -8.24 1.63
N ASP A 51 13.87 -8.36 2.44
CA ASP A 51 13.84 -8.41 3.92
C ASP A 51 14.22 -7.09 4.60
N LYS A 52 14.32 -5.98 3.86
CA LYS A 52 14.89 -4.71 4.36
C LYS A 52 13.92 -3.88 5.20
N GLY A 53 12.63 -4.20 5.24
CA GLY A 53 11.65 -3.51 6.08
C GLY A 53 11.19 -2.14 5.60
N ARG A 54 9.92 -1.81 5.84
CA ARG A 54 9.27 -0.54 5.47
C ARG A 54 8.78 0.18 6.72
N LYS A 55 9.02 1.49 6.79
CA LYS A 55 8.33 2.38 7.72
C LYS A 55 6.87 2.48 7.27
N ILE A 56 5.95 2.17 8.16
CA ILE A 56 4.51 2.16 7.85
C ILE A 56 3.85 3.45 8.32
N CYS A 57 3.96 3.75 9.61
CA CYS A 57 3.33 4.90 10.25
C CYS A 57 3.96 5.14 11.63
N SER A 58 3.51 6.18 12.34
CA SER A 58 3.86 6.42 13.75
C SER A 58 2.66 6.19 14.67
N VAL A 59 2.87 5.40 15.74
CA VAL A 59 1.86 5.15 16.80
C VAL A 59 1.82 6.22 17.89
N GLU A 60 2.71 7.22 17.82
CA GLU A 60 2.75 8.37 18.73
C GLU A 60 2.50 9.71 17.99
N GLY A 61 2.32 9.67 16.66
CA GLY A 61 2.21 10.84 15.78
C GLY A 61 3.53 11.18 15.07
N GLY A 62 3.48 11.94 13.97
CA GLY A 62 4.68 12.33 13.21
C GLY A 62 4.51 12.33 11.68
N GLU A 63 5.64 12.34 10.97
CA GLU A 63 5.79 12.69 9.54
C GLU A 63 5.25 11.69 8.50
N THR A 64 4.38 10.76 8.89
CA THR A 64 3.84 9.75 7.94
C THR A 64 2.50 10.11 7.33
N GLY A 65 1.87 11.22 7.75
CA GLY A 65 0.55 11.63 7.28
C GLY A 65 -0.61 10.71 7.74
N VAL A 66 -0.31 9.61 8.45
CA VAL A 66 -1.29 8.69 9.03
C VAL A 66 -1.61 9.13 10.46
N GLY A 67 -2.90 9.27 10.76
CA GLY A 67 -3.35 9.57 12.13
C GLY A 67 -2.97 8.46 13.10
N THR A 68 -2.61 8.83 14.33
CA THR A 68 -2.16 7.88 15.37
C THR A 68 -3.16 6.75 15.63
N SER A 69 -4.47 7.05 15.63
CA SER A 69 -5.51 6.03 15.80
C SER A 69 -5.53 5.03 14.64
N THR A 70 -5.36 5.49 13.40
CA THR A 70 -5.25 4.64 12.21
C THR A 70 -3.98 3.78 12.26
N CYS A 71 -2.85 4.35 12.68
CA CYS A 71 -1.61 3.59 12.80
C CYS A 71 -1.72 2.48 13.84
N ASN A 72 -2.35 2.74 14.98
CA ASN A 72 -2.60 1.72 16.00
C ASN A 72 -3.59 0.64 15.53
N ALA A 73 -4.56 0.99 14.69
CA ALA A 73 -5.42 0.00 14.03
C ALA A 73 -4.63 -0.89 13.07
N TRP A 74 -3.75 -0.31 12.24
CA TRP A 74 -2.87 -1.07 11.35
C TRP A 74 -1.89 -1.97 12.10
N LEU A 75 -1.29 -1.48 13.19
CA LEU A 75 -0.47 -2.30 14.10
C LEU A 75 -1.26 -3.51 14.61
N SER A 76 -2.51 -3.31 15.02
CA SER A 76 -3.36 -4.40 15.52
C SER A 76 -3.63 -5.44 14.43
N ILE A 77 -3.90 -4.99 13.20
CA ILE A 77 -4.09 -5.85 12.02
C ILE A 77 -2.82 -6.67 11.73
N ILE A 78 -1.65 -6.02 11.71
CA ILE A 78 -0.35 -6.66 11.48
C ILE A 78 -0.04 -7.69 12.57
N LEU A 79 -0.26 -7.34 13.84
CA LEU A 79 -0.07 -8.25 14.97
C LEU A 79 -0.97 -9.49 14.85
N SER A 80 -2.27 -9.29 14.60
CA SER A 80 -3.21 -10.39 14.43
C SER A 80 -2.80 -11.30 13.26
N ALA A 81 -2.48 -10.72 12.10
CA ALA A 81 -2.05 -11.48 10.93
C ALA A 81 -0.75 -12.24 11.17
N LYS A 82 0.20 -11.66 11.92
CA LYS A 82 1.45 -12.33 12.29
C LYS A 82 1.19 -13.55 13.17
N LEU A 83 0.32 -13.41 14.16
CA LEU A 83 -0.04 -14.50 15.08
C LEU A 83 -0.81 -15.61 14.36
N SER A 84 -1.67 -15.27 13.41
CA SER A 84 -2.47 -16.24 12.65
C SER A 84 -1.81 -16.75 11.36
N GLN A 85 -0.63 -16.23 11.01
CA GLN A 85 0.04 -16.50 9.72
C GLN A 85 -0.87 -16.23 8.51
N THR A 86 -1.67 -15.16 8.58
CA THR A 86 -2.60 -14.78 7.51
C THR A 86 -1.97 -13.75 6.58
N ILE A 87 -2.40 -13.76 5.32
CA ILE A 87 -1.97 -12.81 4.30
C ILE A 87 -2.45 -11.41 4.69
N VAL A 88 -1.53 -10.45 4.68
CA VAL A 88 -1.82 -9.01 4.78
C VAL A 88 -1.75 -8.43 3.37
N ARG A 89 -2.70 -7.56 3.04
CA ARG A 89 -2.55 -6.63 1.92
C ARG A 89 -2.04 -5.30 2.44
N VAL A 90 -0.98 -4.80 1.82
CA VAL A 90 -0.54 -3.41 1.93
C VAL A 90 -0.80 -2.73 0.59
N GLN A 91 -1.63 -1.70 0.61
CA GLN A 91 -2.03 -0.99 -0.61
C GLN A 91 -1.27 0.33 -0.73
N TYR A 92 -0.69 0.60 -1.90
CA TYR A 92 0.07 1.81 -2.21
C TYR A 92 -0.57 2.59 -3.36
N PRO A 93 -0.32 3.92 -3.44
CA PRO A 93 -0.71 4.70 -4.61
C PRO A 93 -0.06 4.17 -5.91
N ASP A 94 -0.63 4.56 -7.04
CA ASP A 94 -0.12 4.20 -8.37
C ASP A 94 1.30 4.76 -8.62
N GLY A 95 2.03 4.18 -9.58
CA GLY A 95 3.38 4.64 -9.99
C GLY A 95 4.54 3.95 -9.29
N VAL A 96 4.27 2.92 -8.47
CA VAL A 96 5.27 2.05 -7.83
C VAL A 96 4.92 0.58 -8.06
N THR A 97 5.85 -0.33 -7.82
CA THR A 97 5.56 -1.77 -7.66
C THR A 97 5.91 -2.19 -6.25
N CYS A 98 5.40 -3.36 -5.82
CA CYS A 98 5.72 -3.91 -4.50
C CYS A 98 7.23 -4.05 -4.25
N SER A 99 7.99 -4.39 -5.29
CA SER A 99 9.45 -4.52 -5.24
C SER A 99 10.21 -3.20 -5.34
N THR A 100 9.57 -2.11 -5.76
CA THR A 100 10.20 -0.78 -5.83
C THR A 100 9.79 0.12 -4.67
N ILE A 101 8.98 -0.35 -3.71
CA ILE A 101 8.68 0.41 -2.50
C ILE A 101 9.98 0.66 -1.74
N PRO A 102 10.38 1.93 -1.53
CA PRO A 102 11.61 2.24 -0.83
C PRO A 102 11.57 1.73 0.62
N THR A 103 12.74 1.62 1.24
CA THR A 103 12.87 1.14 2.60
C THR A 103 12.99 2.30 3.60
N TRP A 104 12.73 2.01 4.87
CA TRP A 104 13.00 2.93 5.98
C TRP A 104 12.35 4.33 5.83
N GLU A 105 13.10 5.40 6.08
CA GLU A 105 12.62 6.79 6.06
C GLU A 105 12.12 7.25 4.68
N SER A 106 12.53 6.58 3.61
CA SER A 106 12.05 6.86 2.25
C SER A 106 10.80 6.06 1.87
N ALA A 107 10.33 5.16 2.74
CA ALA A 107 9.22 4.28 2.44
C ALA A 107 7.96 5.10 2.14
N THR A 108 7.31 4.76 1.03
CA THR A 108 6.00 5.31 0.70
C THR A 108 4.99 4.90 1.76
N THR A 109 4.23 5.85 2.28
CA THR A 109 3.15 5.55 3.22
C THR A 109 2.05 4.74 2.51
N PRO A 110 1.59 3.61 3.07
CA PRO A 110 0.46 2.88 2.52
C PRO A 110 -0.82 3.72 2.52
N HIS A 111 -1.70 3.48 1.54
CA HIS A 111 -3.06 3.98 1.57
C HIS A 111 -3.93 3.19 2.57
N MET A 112 -3.69 1.87 2.66
CA MET A 112 -4.47 0.96 3.49
C MET A 112 -3.66 -0.29 3.84
N ILE A 113 -3.99 -0.90 4.98
CA ILE A 113 -3.55 -2.24 5.38
C ILE A 113 -4.77 -3.04 5.84
N ASP A 114 -4.97 -4.25 5.29
CA ASP A 114 -6.06 -5.17 5.62
C ASP A 114 -5.60 -6.65 5.67
N ILE A 115 -6.40 -7.50 6.33
CA ILE A 115 -6.22 -8.96 6.31
C ILE A 115 -7.02 -9.54 5.15
N ARG A 116 -6.41 -10.47 4.40
CA ARG A 116 -6.98 -11.17 3.25
C ARG A 116 -7.55 -12.54 3.62
#